data_AF-A0A8S3WD34-F1
#
_entry.id   AF-A0A8S3WD34-F1
#
_cell.length_a   1.000
_cell.length_b   1.000
_cell.length_c   1.000
_cell.angle_alpha   90.00
_cell.angle_beta   90.00
_cell.angle_gamma   90.00
#
_symmetry.space_group_name_H-M   'P 1'
#
loop_
_entity.id
_entity.type
_entity.pdbx_description
1 polymer ?
#
loop_
_entity_poly.entity_id
_entity_poly.type
_entity_poly.pdbx_seq_one_letter_code
_entity_poly.pdbx_strand_id
1 'polypeptide(L)'
;MDTYNCGACGELLSEGPHCTVCNQELHFHCDGITEAGYRKLGDRKSTWRCIKCKQTHSIQPPLSPRIESDALILKEIRALSDKLAPLECLKDEVIALRSEFADLKSSLNNTNLALKEFNDKIKDFEQRLVQVEKVQKHANLIQTRLEKLEQESNSVEQWSRMNNVEIKGVPQTRVKTCSKSYPKLGL
;
A
#
# COMPACT_ATOMS: atom_id res chain seq x y z
N MET A 1 14.04 -65.53 -71.97
CA MET A 1 13.89 -64.47 -70.95
C MET A 1 12.46 -64.01 -71.09
N ASP A 2 11.62 -64.32 -70.12
CA ASP A 2 10.22 -63.89 -70.17
C ASP A 2 10.17 -62.39 -69.90
N THR A 3 9.68 -61.62 -70.87
CA THR A 3 9.52 -60.17 -70.74
C THR A 3 8.09 -59.86 -70.35
N TYR A 4 7.90 -59.12 -69.26
CA TYR A 4 6.59 -58.74 -68.73
C TYR A 4 6.36 -57.23 -68.92
N ASN A 5 5.09 -56.81 -68.95
CA ASN A 5 4.74 -55.40 -69.00
C ASN A 5 4.45 -54.87 -67.59
N CYS A 6 4.99 -53.69 -67.26
CA CYS A 6 4.79 -53.05 -65.98
C CYS A 6 3.32 -52.65 -65.78
N GLY A 7 2.69 -53.11 -64.70
CA GLY A 7 1.29 -52.77 -64.38
C GLY A 7 1.03 -51.29 -64.06
N ALA A 8 2.07 -50.46 -63.94
CA ALA A 8 1.96 -49.03 -63.67
C ALA A 8 2.22 -48.14 -64.90
N CYS A 9 3.27 -48.41 -65.68
CA CYS A 9 3.64 -47.59 -66.85
C CYS A 9 3.44 -48.29 -68.20
N GLY A 10 3.20 -49.61 -68.23
CA GLY A 10 2.97 -50.38 -69.46
C GLY A 10 4.24 -50.72 -70.26
N GLU A 11 5.41 -50.30 -69.80
CA GLU A 11 6.70 -50.60 -70.45
C GLU A 11 7.20 -52.01 -70.13
N LEU A 12 8.04 -52.56 -71.02
CA LEU A 12 8.65 -53.88 -70.87
C LEU A 12 9.69 -53.88 -69.74
N LEU A 13 9.63 -54.87 -68.86
CA LEU A 13 10.58 -55.09 -67.77
C LEU A 13 11.13 -56.51 -67.80
N SER A 14 12.40 -56.65 -67.42
CA SER A 14 13.10 -57.94 -67.34
C SER A 14 13.03 -58.57 -65.94
N GLU A 15 13.02 -57.74 -64.88
CA GLU A 15 12.88 -58.16 -63.48
C GLU A 15 12.18 -57.05 -62.70
N GLY A 16 11.22 -57.40 -61.85
CA GLY A 16 10.50 -56.44 -61.03
C GLY A 16 9.77 -57.09 -59.85
N PRO A 17 9.32 -56.31 -58.87
CA PRO A 17 8.49 -56.81 -57.80
C PRO A 17 7.11 -57.26 -58.31
N HIS A 18 6.66 -58.41 -57.81
CA HIS A 18 5.36 -59.01 -58.14
C HIS A 18 4.39 -58.79 -57.00
N CYS A 19 3.28 -58.09 -57.27
CA CYS A 19 2.25 -57.86 -56.27
C CYS A 19 1.30 -59.04 -56.16
N THR A 20 1.15 -59.63 -54.97
CA THR A 20 0.28 -60.79 -54.75
C THR A 20 -1.22 -60.50 -54.68
N VAL A 21 -1.62 -59.23 -54.82
CA VAL A 21 -3.03 -58.81 -54.79
C VAL A 21 -3.55 -58.55 -56.19
N CYS A 22 -2.84 -57.75 -56.99
CA CYS A 22 -3.23 -57.49 -58.38
C CYS A 22 -2.55 -58.41 -59.40
N ASN A 23 -1.63 -59.28 -58.95
CA ASN A 23 -0.81 -60.17 -59.78
C ASN A 23 -0.04 -59.46 -60.91
N GLN A 24 0.28 -58.18 -60.72
CA GLN A 24 1.07 -57.41 -61.68
C GLN A 24 2.53 -57.36 -61.26
N GLU A 25 3.42 -57.48 -62.23
CA GLU A 25 4.83 -57.10 -62.10
C GLU A 25 4.99 -55.61 -62.38
N LEU A 26 5.82 -54.95 -61.58
CA LEU A 26 6.01 -53.51 -61.61
C LEU A 26 7.50 -53.23 -61.67
N HIS A 27 7.91 -52.10 -62.25
CA HIS A 27 9.26 -51.62 -62.00
C HIS A 27 9.41 -51.27 -60.53
N PHE A 28 10.61 -51.52 -59.98
CA PHE A 28 11.00 -51.09 -58.64
C PHE A 28 10.64 -49.62 -58.39
N HIS A 29 11.01 -48.74 -59.33
CA HIS A 29 10.72 -47.31 -59.22
C HIS A 29 9.22 -46.98 -59.36
N CYS A 30 8.47 -47.70 -60.21
CA CYS A 30 7.04 -47.45 -60.38
C CYS A 30 6.22 -47.74 -59.11
N ASP A 31 6.72 -48.62 -58.23
CA ASP A 31 6.09 -48.89 -56.93
C ASP A 31 6.79 -48.21 -55.75
N GLY A 32 7.83 -47.42 -56.01
CA GLY A 32 8.58 -46.69 -54.97
C GLY A 32 9.43 -47.58 -54.06
N ILE A 33 9.80 -48.79 -54.49
CA ILE A 33 10.71 -49.69 -53.78
C ILE A 33 12.05 -49.77 -54.53
N THR A 34 13.16 -49.93 -53.82
CA THR A 34 14.47 -50.17 -54.46
C THR A 34 14.68 -51.66 -54.69
N GLU A 35 15.42 -52.03 -55.73
CA GLU A 35 15.76 -53.44 -56.03
C GLU A 35 16.45 -54.12 -54.83
N ALA A 36 17.42 -53.44 -54.22
CA ALA A 36 18.09 -53.91 -53.00
C ALA A 36 17.10 -54.08 -51.84
N GLY A 37 16.14 -53.17 -51.69
CA GLY A 37 15.08 -53.25 -50.68
C GLY A 37 14.16 -54.45 -50.90
N TYR A 38 13.75 -54.69 -52.15
CA TYR A 38 12.89 -55.82 -52.50
C TYR A 38 13.62 -57.16 -52.35
N ARG A 39 14.90 -57.25 -52.75
CA ARG A 39 15.69 -58.48 -52.58
C ARG A 39 15.90 -58.85 -51.11
N LYS A 40 16.03 -57.86 -50.21
CA LYS A 40 16.14 -58.05 -48.76
C LYS A 40 14.87 -58.59 -48.09
N LEU A 41 13.73 -58.62 -48.77
CA LEU A 41 12.49 -59.15 -48.19
C LEU A 41 12.51 -60.65 -47.94
N GLY A 42 13.36 -61.42 -48.63
CA GLY A 42 13.42 -62.88 -48.49
C GLY A 42 12.04 -63.53 -48.72
N ASP A 43 11.59 -64.35 -47.77
CA ASP A 43 10.27 -65.02 -47.82
C ASP A 43 9.08 -64.04 -47.86
N ARG A 44 9.27 -62.81 -47.38
CA ARG A 44 8.21 -61.79 -47.38
C ARG A 44 7.85 -61.31 -48.78
N LYS A 45 8.64 -61.63 -49.81
CA LYS A 45 8.29 -61.36 -51.21
C LYS A 45 6.93 -61.97 -51.58
N SER A 46 6.62 -63.16 -51.06
CA SER A 46 5.34 -63.86 -51.27
C SER A 46 4.11 -63.14 -50.67
N THR A 47 4.33 -62.13 -49.83
CA THR A 47 3.27 -61.33 -49.21
C THR A 47 3.36 -59.86 -49.60
N TRP A 48 4.29 -59.52 -50.51
CA TRP A 48 4.52 -58.15 -50.94
C TRP A 48 3.36 -57.64 -51.79
N ARG A 49 3.01 -56.37 -51.55
CA ARG A 49 1.88 -55.69 -52.19
C ARG A 49 2.34 -54.36 -52.75
N CYS A 50 1.87 -54.02 -53.94
CA CYS A 50 2.14 -52.73 -54.55
C CYS A 50 1.49 -51.59 -53.75
N ILE A 51 1.98 -50.37 -53.93
CA ILE A 51 1.49 -49.17 -53.23
C ILE A 51 -0.01 -48.95 -53.44
N LYS A 52 -0.52 -49.25 -54.65
CA LYS A 52 -1.95 -49.16 -54.97
C LYS A 52 -2.75 -50.14 -54.10
N CYS A 53 -2.39 -51.42 -54.10
CA CYS A 53 -3.06 -52.44 -53.28
C CYS A 53 -2.86 -52.23 -51.78
N LYS A 54 -1.75 -51.62 -51.36
CA LYS A 54 -1.50 -51.26 -49.97
C LYS A 54 -2.41 -50.13 -49.50
N GLN A 55 -2.69 -49.13 -50.34
CA GLN A 55 -3.60 -48.03 -50.01
C GLN A 55 -5.08 -48.47 -50.05
N THR A 56 -5.47 -49.35 -50.98
CA THR A 56 -6.87 -49.80 -51.09
C THR A 56 -7.34 -50.64 -49.89
N HIS A 57 -6.42 -51.34 -49.20
CA HIS A 57 -6.77 -52.06 -47.96
C HIS A 57 -6.80 -51.17 -46.70
N SER A 58 -6.51 -49.86 -46.83
CA SER A 58 -6.60 -48.88 -45.75
C SER A 58 -7.93 -48.11 -45.76
N ILE A 59 -9.03 -48.75 -46.19
CA ILE A 59 -10.41 -48.22 -46.08
C ILE A 59 -11.14 -48.85 -44.88
N GLN A 60 -10.40 -49.22 -43.83
CA GLN A 60 -11.01 -49.21 -42.49
C GLN A 60 -10.89 -47.78 -41.96
N PRO A 61 -11.98 -47.12 -41.55
CA PRO A 61 -11.85 -45.88 -40.80
C PRO A 61 -10.96 -46.20 -39.59
N PRO A 62 -9.89 -45.43 -39.32
CA PRO A 62 -9.15 -45.62 -38.10
C PRO A 62 -10.12 -45.30 -36.96
N LEU A 63 -10.61 -46.34 -36.28
CA LEU A 63 -11.09 -46.26 -34.90
C LEU A 63 -9.86 -45.93 -34.04
N SER A 64 -9.37 -44.70 -34.18
CA SER A 64 -8.40 -44.10 -33.29
C SER A 64 -9.21 -43.34 -32.24
N PRO A 65 -9.16 -43.74 -30.96
CA PRO A 65 -9.74 -42.94 -29.89
C PRO A 65 -8.85 -41.70 -29.68
N ARG A 66 -9.01 -40.68 -30.52
CA ARG A 66 -8.21 -39.45 -30.46
C ARG A 66 -9.02 -38.20 -30.11
N ILE A 67 -10.33 -38.32 -29.90
CA ILE A 67 -11.22 -37.18 -29.63
C ILE A 67 -11.36 -36.89 -28.12
N GLU A 68 -10.99 -37.82 -27.22
CA GLU A 68 -11.07 -37.60 -25.76
C GLU A 68 -9.99 -36.65 -25.22
N SER A 69 -8.80 -36.61 -25.84
CA SER A 69 -7.67 -35.80 -25.38
C SER A 69 -7.99 -34.30 -25.35
N ASP A 70 -8.52 -33.76 -26.45
CA ASP A 70 -8.73 -32.31 -26.58
C ASP A 70 -9.90 -31.83 -25.72
N ALA A 71 -10.93 -32.67 -25.57
CA ALA A 71 -12.06 -32.39 -24.67
C ALA A 71 -11.63 -32.35 -23.20
N LEU A 72 -10.72 -33.24 -22.79
CA LEU A 72 -10.14 -33.25 -21.43
C LEU A 72 -9.24 -32.03 -21.20
N ILE A 73 -8.41 -31.66 -22.19
CA ILE A 73 -7.55 -30.46 -22.10
C ILE A 73 -8.41 -29.19 -21.96
N LEU A 74 -9.47 -29.03 -22.77
CA LEU A 74 -10.37 -27.87 -22.66
C LEU A 74 -11.14 -27.83 -21.34
N LYS A 75 -11.47 -29.00 -20.77
CA LYS A 75 -12.09 -29.09 -19.45
C LYS A 75 -11.11 -28.65 -18.35
N GLU A 76 -9.85 -29.07 -18.44
CA GLU A 76 -8.82 -28.67 -17.48
C GLU A 76 -8.47 -27.18 -17.58
N ILE A 77 -8.42 -26.62 -18.80
CA ILE A 77 -8.24 -25.17 -19.02
C ILE A 77 -9.37 -24.37 -18.38
N ARG A 78 -10.63 -24.81 -18.51
CA ARG A 78 -11.76 -24.17 -17.83
C ARG A 78 -11.64 -24.29 -16.31
N ALA A 79 -11.31 -25.47 -15.80
CA ALA A 79 -11.11 -25.68 -14.36
C ALA A 79 -9.97 -24.81 -13.79
N LEU A 80 -8.89 -24.59 -14.55
CA LEU A 80 -7.83 -23.65 -14.19
C LEU A 80 -8.31 -22.20 -14.23
N SER A 81 -9.05 -21.81 -15.26
CA SER A 81 -9.65 -20.47 -15.34
C SER A 81 -10.55 -20.18 -14.13
N ASP A 82 -11.37 -21.15 -13.72
CA ASP A 82 -12.25 -21.02 -12.56
C ASP A 82 -11.45 -20.89 -11.25
N LYS A 83 -10.34 -21.63 -11.13
CA LYS A 83 -9.42 -21.53 -9.97
C LYS A 83 -8.66 -20.21 -9.92
N LEU A 84 -8.44 -19.57 -11.07
CA LEU A 84 -7.73 -18.29 -11.16
C LEU A 84 -8.66 -17.09 -11.00
N ALA A 85 -9.98 -17.24 -11.18
CA ALA A 85 -10.95 -16.16 -11.01
C ALA A 85 -10.86 -15.42 -9.65
N PRO A 86 -10.63 -16.10 -8.50
CA PRO A 86 -10.43 -15.42 -7.22
C PRO A 86 -9.19 -14.52 -7.15
N LEU A 87 -8.18 -14.70 -8.01
CA LEU A 87 -6.97 -13.86 -8.01
C LEU A 87 -7.24 -12.43 -8.47
N GLU A 88 -8.19 -12.23 -9.38
CA GLU A 88 -8.61 -10.87 -9.75
C GLU A 88 -9.28 -10.17 -8.56
N CYS A 89 -10.09 -10.88 -7.79
CA CYS A 89 -10.69 -10.35 -6.56
C CYS A 89 -9.61 -10.01 -5.52
N LEU A 90 -8.61 -10.89 -5.34
CA LEU A 90 -7.49 -10.64 -4.43
C LEU A 90 -6.67 -9.41 -4.85
N LYS A 91 -6.48 -9.20 -6.14
CA LYS A 91 -5.79 -8.01 -6.67
C LYS A 91 -6.55 -6.74 -6.32
N ASP A 92 -7.86 -6.74 -6.44
CA ASP A 92 -8.71 -5.61 -6.06
C ASP A 92 -8.64 -5.34 -4.55
N GLU A 93 -8.67 -6.39 -3.73
CA GLU A 93 -8.47 -6.27 -2.27
C GLU A 93 -7.09 -5.69 -1.91
N VAL A 94 -6.03 -6.11 -2.61
CA VAL A 94 -4.67 -5.55 -2.40
C VAL A 94 -4.61 -4.07 -2.79
N ILE A 95 -5.32 -3.67 -3.85
CA ILE A 95 -5.41 -2.26 -4.25
C ILE A 95 -6.17 -1.46 -3.17
N ALA A 96 -7.29 -1.98 -2.67
CA ALA A 96 -8.07 -1.35 -1.61
C ALA A 96 -7.24 -1.18 -0.33
N LEU A 97 -6.55 -2.24 0.12
CA LEU A 97 -5.65 -2.19 1.27
C LEU A 97 -4.56 -1.14 1.08
N ARG A 98 -3.94 -1.06 -0.10
CA ARG A 98 -2.93 -0.02 -0.38
C ARG A 98 -3.48 1.39 -0.25
N SER A 99 -4.73 1.61 -0.68
CA SER A 99 -5.41 2.89 -0.52
C SER A 99 -5.63 3.20 0.97
N GLU A 100 -6.19 2.26 1.72
CA GLU A 100 -6.43 2.42 3.16
C GLU A 100 -5.13 2.68 3.94
N PHE A 101 -4.03 2.01 3.58
CA PHE A 101 -2.71 2.27 4.16
C PHE A 101 -2.20 3.68 3.84
N ALA A 102 -2.46 4.18 2.63
CA ALA A 102 -2.09 5.54 2.26
C ALA A 102 -2.87 6.58 3.06
N ASP A 103 -4.18 6.36 3.24
CA ASP A 103 -5.06 7.22 4.02
C ASP A 103 -4.68 7.20 5.51
N LEU A 104 -4.40 6.02 6.07
CA LEU A 104 -3.93 5.86 7.44
C LEU A 104 -2.60 6.60 7.67
N LYS A 105 -1.67 6.50 6.72
CA LYS A 105 -0.39 7.23 6.77
C LYS A 105 -0.60 8.74 6.73
N SER A 106 -1.52 9.22 5.89
CA SER A 106 -1.90 10.63 5.83
C SER A 106 -2.48 11.11 7.16
N SER A 107 -3.43 10.35 7.72
CA SER A 107 -4.04 10.62 9.03
C SER A 107 -2.99 10.68 10.13
N LEU A 108 -2.06 9.72 10.17
CA LEU A 108 -0.98 9.69 11.15
C LEU A 108 -0.09 10.94 11.05
N ASN A 109 0.30 11.34 9.84
CA ASN A 109 1.07 12.57 9.64
C ASN A 109 0.32 13.81 10.14
N ASN A 110 -0.98 13.93 9.84
CA ASN A 110 -1.81 15.03 10.31
C ASN A 110 -1.90 15.06 11.84
N THR A 111 -2.09 13.90 12.48
CA THR A 111 -2.11 13.81 13.95
C THR A 111 -0.76 14.19 14.58
N ASN A 112 0.36 13.82 13.96
CA ASN A 112 1.68 14.22 14.44
C ASN A 112 1.91 15.74 14.32
N LEU A 113 1.43 16.36 13.25
CA LEU A 113 1.48 17.82 13.11
C LEU A 113 0.65 18.50 14.20
N ALA A 114 -0.59 18.03 14.42
CA ALA A 114 -1.45 18.56 15.48
C ALA A 114 -0.84 18.39 16.88
N LEU A 115 -0.20 17.25 17.17
CA LEU A 115 0.51 17.01 18.42
C LEU A 115 1.70 17.96 18.60
N LYS A 116 2.45 18.24 17.53
CA LYS A 116 3.56 19.20 17.56
C LYS A 116 3.06 20.61 17.88
N GLU A 117 1.99 21.06 17.21
CA GLU A 117 1.37 22.36 17.49
C GLU A 117 0.86 22.47 18.92
N PHE A 118 0.25 21.39 19.44
CA PHE A 118 -0.23 21.35 20.82
C PHE A 118 0.93 21.45 21.82
N ASN A 119 2.03 20.74 21.56
CA ASN A 119 3.23 20.81 22.38
C ASN A 119 3.88 22.21 22.36
N ASP A 120 3.86 22.89 21.21
CA ASP A 120 4.35 24.26 21.10
C ASP A 120 3.46 25.25 21.88
N LYS A 121 2.13 25.06 21.85
CA LYS A 121 1.18 25.83 22.68
C LYS A 121 1.38 25.59 24.18
N ILE A 122 1.65 24.35 24.60
CA ILE A 122 1.97 24.05 26.00
C ILE A 122 3.21 24.81 26.45
N LYS A 123 4.28 24.81 25.64
CA LYS A 123 5.50 25.55 25.97
C LYS A 123 5.25 27.06 26.09
N ASP A 124 4.44 27.65 25.21
CA ASP A 124 4.02 29.05 25.33
C ASP A 124 3.26 29.31 26.65
N PHE A 125 2.31 28.44 26.99
CA PHE A 125 1.57 28.55 28.25
C PHE A 125 2.49 28.44 29.47
N GLU A 126 3.43 27.51 29.48
CA GLU A 126 4.43 27.38 30.55
C GLU A 126 5.26 28.66 30.70
N GLN A 127 5.71 29.25 29.60
CA GLN A 127 6.46 30.52 29.62
C GLN A 127 5.62 31.67 30.18
N ARG A 128 4.36 31.78 29.77
CA ARG A 128 3.43 32.80 30.26
C ARG A 128 3.12 32.60 31.75
N LEU A 129 2.99 31.36 32.20
CA LEU A 129 2.75 31.04 33.61
C LEU A 129 3.91 31.52 34.50
N VAL A 130 5.16 31.31 34.06
CA VAL A 130 6.35 31.86 34.74
C VAL A 130 6.32 33.39 34.81
N GLN A 131 5.83 34.07 33.79
CA GLN A 131 5.68 35.54 33.83
C GLN A 131 4.61 35.97 34.84
N VAL A 132 3.47 35.27 34.89
CA VAL A 132 2.41 35.52 35.86
C VAL A 132 2.91 35.34 37.30
N GLU A 133 3.69 34.28 37.56
CA GLU A 133 4.30 34.07 38.87
C GLU A 133 5.24 35.21 39.28
N LYS A 134 6.02 35.77 38.34
CA LYS A 134 6.86 36.95 38.61
C LYS A 134 6.03 38.18 38.97
N VAL A 135 4.95 38.43 38.22
CA VAL A 135 4.04 39.54 38.50
C VAL A 135 3.39 39.37 39.88
N GLN A 136 2.97 38.16 40.23
CA GLN A 136 2.41 37.89 41.56
C GLN A 136 3.39 38.19 42.69
N LYS A 137 4.68 37.83 42.53
CA LYS A 137 5.72 38.17 43.50
C LYS A 137 5.90 39.68 43.66
N HIS A 138 5.89 40.43 42.55
CA HIS A 138 5.95 41.89 42.60
C HIS A 138 4.72 42.52 43.23
N ALA A 139 3.52 42.02 42.93
CA ALA A 139 2.27 42.48 43.53
C ALA A 139 2.30 42.30 45.05
N ASN A 140 2.71 41.12 45.53
CA ASN A 140 2.85 40.86 46.97
C ASN A 140 3.87 41.80 47.63
N LEU A 141 5.02 42.04 46.99
CA LEU A 141 6.04 42.97 47.50
C LEU A 141 5.50 44.41 47.60
N ILE A 142 4.78 44.87 46.58
CA ILE A 142 4.17 46.20 46.56
C ILE A 142 3.11 46.30 47.66
N GLN A 143 2.27 45.28 47.81
CA GLN A 143 1.26 45.21 48.87
C GLN A 143 1.89 45.35 50.27
N THR A 144 2.93 44.57 50.58
CA THR A 144 3.64 44.67 51.86
C THR A 144 4.24 46.06 52.09
N ARG A 145 4.77 46.71 51.04
CA ARG A 145 5.28 48.08 51.15
C ARG A 145 4.17 49.09 51.40
N LEU A 146 3.00 48.92 50.78
CA LEU A 146 1.85 49.79 50.96
C LEU A 146 1.32 49.69 52.39
N GLU A 147 1.15 48.47 52.91
CA GLU A 147 0.77 48.21 54.31
C GLU A 147 1.75 48.87 55.31
N LYS A 148 3.06 48.79 55.03
CA LYS A 148 4.08 49.43 55.86
C LYS A 148 3.98 50.96 55.83
N LEU A 149 3.84 51.56 54.65
CA LEU A 149 3.71 53.02 54.51
C LEU A 149 2.42 53.54 55.17
N GLU A 150 1.34 52.78 55.08
CA GLU A 150 0.08 53.09 55.76
C GLU A 150 0.26 53.07 57.28
N GLN A 151 0.96 52.05 57.82
CA GLN A 151 1.28 51.98 59.24
C GLN A 151 2.16 53.16 59.70
N GLU A 152 3.19 53.52 58.93
CA GLU A 152 4.07 54.65 59.22
C GLU A 152 3.30 55.98 59.20
N SER A 153 2.45 56.20 58.20
CA SER A 153 1.56 57.37 58.09
C SER A 153 0.66 57.50 59.32
N ASN A 154 -0.02 56.41 59.69
CA ASN A 154 -0.88 56.37 60.87
C ASN A 154 -0.11 56.68 62.17
N SER A 155 1.10 56.13 62.32
CA SER A 155 1.97 56.40 63.48
C SER A 155 2.36 57.89 63.57
N VAL A 156 2.77 58.48 62.45
CA VAL A 156 3.14 59.91 62.38
C VAL A 156 1.95 60.80 62.68
N GLU A 157 0.77 60.48 62.16
CA GLU A 157 -0.46 61.22 62.42
C GLU A 157 -0.84 61.18 63.90
N GLN A 158 -0.79 60.00 64.52
CA GLN A 158 -1.05 59.84 65.96
C GLN A 158 -0.04 60.61 66.80
N TRP A 159 1.25 60.54 66.46
CA TRP A 159 2.30 61.28 67.15
C TRP A 159 2.12 62.80 67.03
N SER A 160 1.75 63.30 65.84
CA SER A 160 1.44 64.71 65.62
C SER A 160 0.26 65.18 66.48
N ARG A 161 -0.79 64.36 66.61
CA ARG A 161 -1.95 64.65 67.46
C ARG A 161 -1.59 64.64 68.95
N MET A 162 -0.72 63.74 69.41
CA MET A 162 -0.28 63.69 70.82
C MET A 162 0.47 64.96 71.26
N ASN A 163 1.21 65.59 70.34
CA ASN A 163 1.96 66.82 70.63
C ASN A 163 1.10 68.10 70.54
N ASN A 164 -0.12 68.01 70.02
CA ASN A 164 -1.04 69.15 69.91
C ASN A 164 -2.06 69.09 71.05
N VAL A 165 -2.10 70.13 71.89
CA VAL A 165 -3.14 70.27 72.92
C VAL A 165 -4.31 71.06 72.34
N GLU A 166 -5.45 70.40 72.15
CA GLU A 166 -6.70 71.08 71.76
C GLU A 166 -7.34 71.73 73.01
N ILE A 167 -7.32 73.06 73.09
CA ILE A 167 -7.96 73.79 74.19
C ILE A 167 -9.41 74.11 73.78
N LYS A 168 -10.38 73.39 74.35
CA LYS A 168 -11.81 73.67 74.18
C LYS A 168 -12.31 74.69 75.20
N GLY A 169 -13.27 75.52 74.80
CA GLY A 169 -13.97 76.44 75.71
C GLY A 169 -13.31 77.81 75.91
N VAL A 170 -12.41 78.26 75.02
CA VAL A 170 -11.85 79.62 75.07
C VAL A 170 -12.96 80.65 74.78
N PRO A 171 -13.30 81.57 75.71
CA PRO A 171 -14.33 82.57 75.48
C PRO A 171 -13.93 83.52 74.34
N GLN A 172 -14.73 83.58 73.27
CA GLN A 172 -14.48 84.50 72.16
C GLN A 172 -14.86 85.93 72.55
N THR A 173 -13.88 86.80 72.76
CA THR A 173 -14.11 88.24 72.90
C THR A 173 -14.06 88.91 71.53
N ARG A 174 -15.02 89.81 71.25
CA ARG A 174 -15.27 90.36 69.89
C ARG A 174 -14.16 91.23 69.32
N VAL A 175 -13.13 91.60 70.10
CA VAL A 175 -12.04 92.47 69.66
C VAL A 175 -10.77 92.08 70.40
N LYS A 176 -9.87 91.30 69.78
CA LYS A 176 -8.40 91.37 69.92
C LYS A 176 -7.70 90.27 69.11
N THR A 177 -6.69 90.68 68.35
CA THR A 177 -5.74 89.85 67.62
C THR A 177 -4.91 88.99 68.60
N CYS A 178 -4.87 87.68 68.32
CA CYS A 178 -4.33 86.61 69.16
C CYS A 178 -2.78 86.55 69.18
N SER A 179 -2.09 87.64 69.54
CA SER A 179 -0.61 87.69 69.45
C SER A 179 0.14 87.94 70.76
N LYS A 180 -0.52 87.98 71.92
CA LYS A 180 0.16 88.32 73.20
C LYS A 180 -0.34 87.52 74.40
N SER A 181 -0.08 86.22 74.46
CA SER A 181 -0.37 85.44 75.69
C SER A 181 0.34 84.08 75.75
N TYR A 182 1.67 84.03 75.70
CA TYR A 182 2.40 82.88 76.24
C TYR A 182 3.65 83.35 77.01
N PRO A 183 3.75 83.13 78.33
CA PRO A 183 5.00 83.31 79.06
C PRO A 183 5.99 82.21 78.63
N LYS A 184 7.26 82.58 78.41
CA LYS A 184 8.34 81.63 78.12
C LYS A 184 8.44 80.60 79.26
N LEU A 185 8.06 79.36 79.00
CA LEU A 185 8.36 78.23 79.87
C LEU A 185 9.84 77.87 79.65
N GLY A 186 10.65 78.14 80.68
CA GLY A 186 12.06 77.76 80.73
C GLY A 186 12.20 76.24 80.83
N LEU A 187 13.13 75.70 80.04
CA LEU A 187 13.64 74.33 80.09
C LEU A 187 14.12 73.95 81.49
#